data_AF-A0A8S3WCS5-F1
#
_entry.id   AF-A0A8S3WCS5-F1
#
_cell.length_a   1.000
_cell.length_b   1.000
_cell.length_c   1.000
_cell.angle_alpha   90.00
_cell.angle_beta   90.00
_cell.angle_gamma   90.00
#
_symmetry.space_group_name_H-M   'P 1'
#
loop_
_entity.id
_entity.type
_entity.pdbx_description
1 polymer ?
#
loop_
_entity_poly.entity_id
_entity_poly.type
_entity_poly.pdbx_seq_one_letter_code
_entity_poly.pdbx_strand_id
1 'polypeptide(L)'
;MFSCTRCGNKVSDGPLCNLCKRQFDFACAGITETNFRKLGERRSTWRCIDCKNAQSPASTFCNNPGIAVRLEEMQATLVNITQQLVPLASLIEDVKTIKLNKALLKKAKDLAKIKNFKYVWIKHCKILARKSDTSPTFRIKSEKDLLKFS
;
A
#
# COMPACT_ATOMS: atom_id res chain seq x y z
N MET A 1 35.16 3.39 -10.46
CA MET A 1 33.78 3.82 -10.14
C MET A 1 32.90 3.47 -11.34
N PHE A 2 31.82 2.71 -11.11
CA PHE A 2 30.93 2.18 -12.16
C PHE A 2 29.47 2.32 -11.73
N SER A 3 28.53 2.11 -12.65
CA SER A 3 27.10 2.13 -12.34
C SER A 3 26.59 0.70 -12.15
N CYS A 4 25.98 0.40 -11.01
CA CYS A 4 25.40 -0.92 -10.75
C CYS A 4 24.29 -1.22 -11.76
N THR A 5 24.35 -2.39 -12.39
CA THR A 5 23.41 -2.74 -13.47
C THR A 5 21.97 -2.97 -12.98
N ARG A 6 21.78 -3.25 -11.68
CA ARG A 6 20.45 -3.51 -11.11
C ARG A 6 19.75 -2.24 -10.61
N CYS A 7 20.47 -1.37 -9.90
CA CYS A 7 19.88 -0.19 -9.26
C CYS A 7 20.29 1.14 -9.91
N GLY A 8 21.27 1.14 -10.82
CA GLY A 8 21.77 2.34 -11.49
C GLY A 8 22.71 3.23 -10.66
N ASN A 9 22.88 2.95 -9.37
CA ASN A 9 23.71 3.77 -8.48
C ASN A 9 25.20 3.70 -8.85
N LYS A 10 25.90 4.83 -8.75
CA LYS A 10 27.35 4.88 -8.91
C LYS A 10 28.03 4.33 -7.66
N VAL A 11 28.83 3.29 -7.85
CA VAL A 11 29.55 2.60 -6.77
C VAL A 11 31.03 2.48 -7.10
N SER A 12 31.86 2.41 -6.07
CA SER A 12 33.32 2.31 -6.20
C SER A 12 33.77 0.87 -6.44
N ASP A 13 33.16 -0.10 -5.75
CA ASP A 13 33.53 -1.52 -5.75
C ASP A 13 32.28 -2.41 -5.79
N GLY A 14 32.46 -3.64 -6.26
CA GLY A 14 31.41 -4.64 -6.34
C GLY A 14 31.70 -5.78 -7.33
N PRO A 15 30.96 -6.90 -7.25
CA PRO A 15 31.22 -8.09 -8.03
C PRO A 15 30.86 -7.95 -9.52
N LEU A 16 31.71 -8.53 -10.36
CA LEU A 16 31.48 -8.70 -11.80
C LEU A 16 31.01 -10.13 -12.08
N CYS A 17 29.88 -10.29 -12.76
CA CYS A 17 29.38 -11.62 -13.12
C CYS A 17 30.27 -12.26 -14.21
N ASN A 18 30.74 -13.49 -13.98
CA ASN A 18 31.55 -14.20 -14.97
C ASN A 18 30.79 -14.55 -16.25
N LEU A 19 29.46 -14.68 -16.21
CA LEU A 19 28.67 -15.07 -17.37
C LEU A 19 28.25 -13.85 -18.20
N CYS A 20 27.42 -12.97 -17.64
CA CYS A 20 26.89 -11.82 -18.38
C CYS A 20 27.80 -10.60 -18.39
N LYS A 21 28.95 -10.66 -17.71
CA LYS A 21 29.95 -9.58 -17.60
C LYS A 21 29.39 -8.24 -17.09
N ARG A 22 28.21 -8.25 -16.45
CA ARG A 22 27.62 -7.08 -15.79
C ARG A 22 28.16 -6.91 -14.39
N GLN A 23 28.26 -5.65 -13.95
CA GLN A 23 28.78 -5.29 -12.63
C GLN A 23 27.65 -4.81 -11.71
N PHE A 24 27.74 -5.19 -10.45
CA PHE A 24 26.72 -4.97 -9.44
C PHE A 24 27.34 -4.41 -8.17
N ASP A 25 26.60 -3.63 -7.41
CA ASP A 25 26.94 -3.40 -6.01
C ASP A 25 26.70 -4.68 -5.18
N PHE A 26 27.30 -4.76 -3.99
CA PHE A 26 27.21 -5.92 -3.10
C PHE A 26 25.77 -6.30 -2.71
N ALA A 27 24.92 -5.31 -2.43
CA ALA A 27 23.54 -5.54 -2.02
C ALA A 27 22.71 -6.12 -3.18
N CYS A 28 22.80 -5.51 -4.37
CA CYS A 28 22.15 -5.96 -5.58
C CYS A 28 22.64 -7.34 -6.05
N ALA A 29 23.91 -7.65 -5.80
CA ALA A 29 24.50 -8.95 -6.07
C ALA A 29 24.08 -10.04 -5.07
N GLY A 30 23.47 -9.66 -3.93
CA GLY A 30 23.08 -10.57 -2.86
C GLY A 30 24.27 -11.20 -2.13
N ILE A 31 25.41 -10.49 -2.04
CA ILE A 31 26.60 -10.96 -1.34
C ILE A 31 27.27 -9.81 -0.57
N THR A 32 27.65 -10.04 0.67
CA THR A 32 28.39 -9.03 1.44
C THR A 32 29.83 -8.89 0.94
N GLU A 33 30.39 -7.70 1.08
CA GLU A 33 31.77 -7.42 0.70
C GLU A 33 32.76 -8.39 1.36
N THR A 34 32.61 -8.62 2.67
CA THR A 34 33.46 -9.55 3.44
C THR A 34 33.43 -10.95 2.85
N ASN A 35 32.24 -11.47 2.51
CA ASN A 35 32.11 -12.79 1.91
C ASN A 35 32.66 -12.83 0.48
N PHE A 36 32.49 -11.76 -0.29
CA PHE A 36 33.06 -11.67 -1.62
C PHE A 36 34.60 -11.65 -1.58
N ARG A 37 35.21 -10.91 -0.65
CA ARG A 37 36.67 -10.88 -0.47
C ARG A 37 37.22 -12.25 -0.04
N LYS A 38 36.51 -12.98 0.83
CA LYS A 38 36.86 -14.35 1.26
C LYS A 38 36.95 -15.38 0.12
N LEU A 39 36.34 -15.12 -1.03
CA LEU A 39 36.44 -16.02 -2.19
C LEU A 39 37.85 -16.06 -2.82
N GLY A 40 38.72 -15.08 -2.53
CA GLY A 40 40.09 -15.08 -3.06
C GLY A 40 40.11 -15.12 -4.59
N GLU A 41 40.86 -16.06 -5.17
CA GLU A 41 40.96 -16.27 -6.62
C GLU A 41 39.64 -16.70 -7.26
N ARG A 42 38.75 -17.35 -6.49
CA ARG A 42 37.47 -17.84 -6.99
C ARG A 42 36.46 -16.73 -7.32
N ARG A 43 36.78 -15.47 -7.02
CA ARG A 43 35.96 -14.30 -7.40
C ARG A 43 35.66 -14.26 -8.90
N SER A 44 36.60 -14.71 -9.74
CA SER A 44 36.44 -14.81 -11.20
C SER A 44 35.37 -15.82 -11.64
N THR A 45 34.99 -16.75 -10.77
CA THR A 45 33.95 -17.75 -11.03
C THR A 45 32.57 -17.30 -10.56
N TRP A 46 32.48 -16.18 -9.85
CA TRP A 46 31.22 -15.68 -9.30
C TRP A 46 30.22 -15.34 -10.41
N ARG A 47 28.96 -15.68 -10.18
CA ARG A 47 27.84 -15.41 -11.09
C ARG A 47 26.74 -14.66 -10.35
N CYS A 48 26.10 -13.71 -11.03
CA CYS A 48 24.90 -13.04 -10.51
C CYS A 48 23.74 -14.02 -10.36
N ILE A 49 22.74 -13.66 -9.56
CA ILE A 49 21.58 -14.50 -9.30
C ILE A 49 20.81 -14.87 -10.58
N ASP A 50 20.70 -13.93 -11.52
CA ASP A 50 20.01 -14.16 -12.79
C ASP A 50 20.71 -15.25 -13.63
N CYS A 51 22.04 -15.19 -13.70
CA CYS A 51 22.85 -16.19 -14.41
C CYS A 51 22.97 -17.52 -13.65
N LYS A 52 22.82 -17.52 -12.33
CA LYS A 52 22.73 -18.76 -11.54
C LYS A 52 21.40 -19.47 -11.80
N ASN A 53 20.30 -18.71 -11.82
CA ASN A 53 18.95 -19.25 -12.05
C ASN A 53 18.76 -19.69 -13.51
N ALA A 54 19.36 -18.99 -14.47
CA ALA A 54 19.35 -19.38 -15.88
C ALA A 54 20.21 -20.63 -16.19
N GLN A 55 21.02 -21.10 -15.24
CA GLN A 55 21.84 -22.31 -15.38
C GLN A 55 21.22 -23.55 -14.70
N SER A 56 19.99 -23.46 -14.20
CA SER A 56 19.16 -24.67 -14.13
C SER A 56 19.01 -25.15 -15.57
N PRO A 57 19.36 -26.41 -15.89
CA PRO A 57 19.39 -26.89 -17.26
C PRO A 57 17.99 -26.70 -17.88
N ALA A 58 17.91 -25.79 -18.85
CA ALA A 58 16.71 -25.56 -19.65
C ALA A 58 16.50 -26.69 -20.68
N SER A 59 16.67 -27.96 -20.28
CA SER A 59 16.49 -29.11 -21.16
C SER A 59 16.27 -30.46 -20.44
N THR A 60 15.56 -30.51 -19.30
CA THR A 60 15.00 -31.81 -18.81
C THR A 60 13.65 -31.71 -18.05
N PHE A 61 13.14 -30.54 -17.66
CA PHE A 61 11.87 -30.49 -16.90
C PHE A 61 10.81 -29.62 -17.58
N CYS A 62 10.24 -30.13 -18.67
CA CYS A 62 8.89 -29.77 -19.09
C CYS A 62 7.84 -30.87 -18.81
N ASN A 63 8.16 -31.91 -18.04
CA ASN A 63 7.23 -33.02 -17.76
C ASN A 63 6.97 -33.31 -16.26
N ASN A 64 7.17 -32.36 -15.33
CA ASN A 64 6.77 -32.59 -13.94
C ASN A 64 5.49 -31.80 -13.58
N PRO A 65 4.30 -32.44 -13.58
CA PRO A 65 3.01 -31.76 -13.40
C PRO A 65 2.87 -31.04 -12.05
N GLY A 66 3.67 -31.41 -11.03
CA GLY A 66 3.59 -30.79 -9.70
C GLY A 66 4.04 -29.33 -9.61
N ILE A 67 4.89 -28.83 -10.51
CA ILE A 67 5.36 -27.43 -10.46
C ILE A 67 4.35 -26.46 -11.07
N ALA A 68 3.67 -26.86 -12.16
CA ALA A 68 2.61 -26.05 -12.77
C ALA A 68 1.43 -25.89 -11.80
N VAL A 69 1.01 -26.98 -11.15
CA VAL A 69 -0.04 -26.97 -10.12
C VAL A 69 0.31 -26.02 -8.97
N ARG A 70 1.54 -26.07 -8.46
CA ARG A 70 1.97 -25.22 -7.35
C ARG A 70 2.00 -23.72 -7.71
N LEU A 71 2.32 -23.39 -8.96
CA LEU A 71 2.29 -22.00 -9.42
C LEU A 71 0.85 -21.49 -9.60
N GLU A 72 -0.03 -22.32 -10.15
CA GLU A 72 -1.46 -22.03 -10.26
C GLU A 72 -2.12 -21.85 -8.88
N GLU A 73 -1.78 -22.69 -7.91
CA GLU A 73 -2.23 -22.56 -6.51
C GLU A 73 -1.75 -21.24 -5.87
N MET A 74 -0.50 -20.86 -6.11
CA MET A 74 0.04 -19.59 -5.63
C MET A 74 -0.65 -18.40 -6.30
N GLN A 75 -0.94 -18.47 -7.60
CA GLN A 75 -1.68 -17.44 -8.33
C GLN A 75 -3.12 -17.32 -7.81
N ALA A 76 -3.80 -18.45 -7.61
CA ALA A 76 -5.16 -18.47 -7.05
C ALA A 76 -5.20 -17.87 -5.64
N THR A 77 -4.19 -18.18 -4.81
CA THR A 77 -4.05 -17.59 -3.48
C THR A 77 -3.89 -16.07 -3.55
N LEU A 78 -3.06 -15.55 -4.46
CA LEU A 78 -2.88 -14.11 -4.65
C LEU A 78 -4.17 -13.41 -5.10
N VAL A 79 -4.93 -14.02 -6.02
CA VAL A 79 -6.22 -13.49 -6.47
C VAL A 79 -7.21 -13.44 -5.30
N ASN A 80 -7.32 -14.51 -4.53
CA ASN A 80 -8.21 -14.57 -3.38
C ASN A 80 -7.85 -13.50 -2.32
N ILE A 81 -6.56 -13.37 -1.98
CA ILE A 81 -6.09 -12.31 -1.07
C ILE A 81 -6.46 -10.93 -1.63
N THR A 82 -6.19 -10.69 -2.92
CA THR A 82 -6.52 -9.40 -3.56
C THR A 82 -8.01 -9.11 -3.49
N GLN A 83 -8.86 -10.12 -3.67
CA GLN A 83 -10.32 -9.98 -3.58
C GLN A 83 -10.78 -9.68 -2.16
N GLN A 84 -10.13 -10.25 -1.13
CA GLN A 84 -10.38 -9.93 0.27
C GLN A 84 -9.99 -8.48 0.65
N LEU A 85 -9.09 -7.84 -0.12
CA LEU A 85 -8.69 -6.46 0.13
C LEU A 85 -9.65 -5.43 -0.47
N VAL A 86 -10.50 -5.80 -1.44
CA VAL A 86 -11.45 -4.88 -2.10
C VAL A 86 -12.39 -4.15 -1.11
N PRO A 87 -12.98 -4.81 -0.10
CA PRO A 87 -13.85 -4.14 0.87
C PRO A 87 -13.16 -3.06 1.71
N LEU A 88 -11.83 -3.12 1.88
CA LEU A 88 -11.09 -2.13 2.66
C LEU A 88 -11.16 -0.73 2.03
N ALA A 89 -11.22 -0.63 0.71
CA ALA A 89 -11.36 0.65 0.03
C ALA A 89 -12.71 1.33 0.38
N SER A 90 -13.81 0.58 0.37
CA SER A 90 -15.12 1.11 0.79
C SER A 90 -15.11 1.56 2.25
N LEU A 91 -14.43 0.80 3.13
CA LEU A 91 -14.34 1.13 4.55
C LEU A 91 -13.59 2.44 4.81
N ILE A 92 -12.56 2.75 4.03
CA ILE A 92 -11.82 4.02 4.15
C ILE A 92 -12.75 5.20 3.91
N GLU A 93 -13.60 5.12 2.90
CA GLU A 93 -14.56 6.15 2.51
C GLU A 93 -15.65 6.34 3.59
N ASP A 94 -16.14 5.23 4.17
CA ASP A 94 -17.06 5.27 5.30
C ASP A 94 -16.41 5.93 6.53
N VAL A 95 -15.17 5.57 6.87
CA VAL A 95 -14.43 6.16 8.00
C VAL A 95 -14.20 7.66 7.80
N LYS A 96 -13.85 8.09 6.59
CA LYS A 96 -13.73 9.53 6.25
C LYS A 96 -15.06 10.24 6.48
N THR A 97 -16.15 9.66 6.00
CA THR A 97 -17.50 10.22 6.13
C THR A 97 -17.95 10.31 7.60
N ILE A 98 -17.67 9.28 8.40
CA ILE A 98 -17.97 9.27 9.84
C ILE A 98 -17.20 10.39 10.56
N LYS A 99 -15.90 10.56 10.26
CA LYS A 99 -15.08 11.63 10.85
C LYS A 99 -15.63 13.01 10.51
N LEU A 100 -16.03 13.24 9.25
CA LEU A 100 -16.63 14.50 8.81
C LEU A 100 -17.97 14.77 9.53
N ASN A 101 -18.86 13.78 9.58
CA ASN A 101 -20.17 13.91 10.25
C ASN A 101 -20.02 14.16 11.75
N LYS A 102 -19.05 13.53 12.40
CA LYS A 102 -18.72 13.77 13.82
C LYS A 102 -18.26 15.21 14.06
N ALA A 103 -17.39 15.74 13.20
CA ALA A 103 -16.93 17.13 13.27
C ALA A 103 -18.10 18.11 13.03
N LEU A 104 -18.93 17.85 12.02
CA LEU A 104 -20.10 18.65 11.70
C LEU A 104 -21.11 18.69 12.86
N LEU A 105 -21.36 17.56 13.52
CA LEU A 105 -22.24 17.48 14.68
C LEU A 105 -21.73 18.33 15.85
N LYS A 106 -20.42 18.32 16.10
CA LYS A 106 -19.81 19.15 17.15
C LYS A 106 -20.08 20.63 16.86
N LYS A 107 -19.73 21.09 15.65
CA LYS A 107 -19.99 22.47 15.20
C LYS A 107 -21.47 22.85 15.28
N ALA A 108 -22.37 21.96 14.86
CA ALA A 108 -23.81 22.18 14.93
C ALA A 108 -24.31 22.37 16.36
N LYS A 109 -23.83 21.57 17.32
CA LYS A 109 -24.18 21.70 18.74
C LYS A 109 -23.66 23.01 19.34
N ASP A 110 -22.43 23.39 19.00
CA ASP A 110 -21.83 24.63 19.51
C ASP A 110 -22.58 25.85 18.99
N LEU A 111 -22.91 25.87 17.70
CA LEU A 111 -23.68 26.96 17.08
C LEU A 111 -25.13 27.00 17.59
N ALA A 112 -25.75 25.84 17.80
CA ALA A 112 -27.09 25.74 18.38
C ALA A 112 -27.18 26.41 19.78
N LYS A 113 -26.13 26.29 20.61
CA LYS A 113 -26.06 27.00 21.90
C LYS A 113 -26.05 28.51 21.71
N ILE A 114 -25.23 29.01 20.79
CA ILE A 114 -25.09 30.45 20.51
C ILE A 114 -26.41 31.03 19.96
N LYS A 115 -27.09 30.28 19.09
CA LYS A 115 -28.33 30.71 18.41
C LYS A 115 -29.62 30.29 19.13
N ASN A 116 -29.52 29.79 20.36
CA ASN A 116 -30.64 29.37 21.20
C ASN A 116 -31.59 28.35 20.54
N PHE A 117 -31.03 27.33 19.88
CA PHE A 117 -31.81 26.19 19.40
C PHE A 117 -32.13 25.25 20.55
N LYS A 118 -33.42 24.92 20.74
CA LYS A 118 -33.86 24.04 21.82
C LYS A 118 -33.41 22.58 21.64
N TYR A 119 -33.31 22.09 20.40
CA TYR A 119 -33.01 20.68 20.13
C TYR A 119 -32.00 20.48 19.00
N VAL A 120 -31.03 19.59 19.22
CA VAL A 120 -30.12 19.04 18.20
C VAL A 120 -29.92 17.55 18.45
N TRP A 121 -30.22 16.71 17.45
CA TRP A 121 -30.15 15.25 17.58
C TRP A 121 -29.80 14.56 16.25
N ILE A 122 -29.60 13.24 16.30
CA ILE A 122 -29.31 12.43 15.13
C ILE A 122 -30.47 11.46 14.90
N LYS A 123 -30.94 11.34 13.65
CA LYS A 123 -31.91 10.32 13.23
C LYS A 123 -31.58 9.86 11.81
N HIS A 124 -31.52 8.54 11.57
CA HIS A 124 -31.15 7.96 10.26
C HIS A 124 -29.84 8.54 9.67
N CYS A 125 -28.80 8.67 10.50
CA CYS A 125 -27.51 9.28 10.14
C CYS A 125 -27.59 10.73 9.63
N LYS A 126 -28.69 11.44 9.94
CA LYS A 126 -28.90 12.85 9.59
C LYS A 126 -28.86 13.67 10.87
N ILE A 127 -28.11 14.76 10.85
CA ILE A 127 -28.08 15.74 11.92
C ILE A 127 -29.30 16.64 11.75
N LEU A 128 -30.13 16.71 12.80
CA LEU A 128 -31.36 17.47 12.82
C LEU A 128 -31.28 18.52 13.93
N ALA A 129 -31.83 19.71 13.66
CA ALA A 129 -31.91 20.80 14.61
C ALA A 129 -33.30 21.45 14.57
N ARG A 130 -33.78 21.91 15.72
CA ARG A 130 -35.08 22.57 15.85
C ARG A 130 -34.97 23.72 16.85
N LYS A 131 -35.47 24.90 16.47
CA LYS A 131 -35.34 26.11 17.27
C LYS A 131 -36.31 26.14 18.46
N SER A 132 -37.60 25.88 18.22
CA SER A 132 -38.65 25.81 19.25
C SER A 132 -39.65 24.67 18.97
N ASP A 133 -40.57 24.39 19.90
CA ASP A 133 -41.59 23.33 19.78
C ASP A 133 -42.60 23.55 18.65
N THR A 134 -42.67 24.76 18.10
CA THR A 134 -43.52 25.14 16.97
C THR A 134 -42.73 25.27 15.66
N SER A 135 -41.40 25.37 15.74
CA SER A 135 -40.55 25.53 14.54
C SER A 135 -40.45 24.24 13.73
N PRO A 136 -40.24 24.29 12.40
CA PRO A 136 -39.93 23.10 11.62
C PRO A 136 -38.55 22.53 12.00
N THR A 137 -38.34 21.24 11.66
CA THR A 137 -37.04 20.58 11.87
C THR A 137 -36.14 20.82 10.66
N PHE A 138 -34.90 21.20 10.91
CA PHE A 138 -33.88 21.47 9.88
C PHE A 138 -32.88 20.34 9.81
N ARG A 139 -32.49 19.94 8.59
CA ARG A 139 -31.43 18.96 8.35
C ARG A 139 -30.13 19.68 8.00
N ILE A 140 -29.08 19.39 8.74
CA ILE A 140 -27.72 19.91 8.49
C ILE A 140 -26.96 18.85 7.69
N LYS A 141 -26.61 19.15 6.44
CA LYS A 141 -25.85 18.23 5.56
C LYS A 141 -24.40 18.65 5.40
N SER A 142 -24.10 19.93 5.56
CA SER A 142 -22.78 20.51 5.32
C SER A 142 -22.52 21.70 6.23
N GLU A 143 -21.25 22.13 6.30
CA GLU A 143 -20.88 23.35 7.02
C GLU A 143 -21.56 24.60 6.44
N LYS A 144 -21.90 24.60 5.15
CA LYS A 144 -22.65 25.71 4.54
C LYS A 144 -24.07 25.85 5.10
N ASP A 145 -24.68 24.74 5.53
CA ASP A 145 -26.00 24.79 6.18
C ASP A 145 -25.91 25.41 7.58
N LEU A 146 -24.72 25.42 8.19
CA LEU A 146 -24.48 26.13 9.45
C LEU A 146 -24.50 27.66 9.26
N LEU A 147 -24.16 28.16 8.07
CA LEU A 147 -24.23 29.59 7.77
C LEU A 147 -25.67 30.11 7.67
N LYS A 148 -26.61 29.22 7.31
CA LYS A 148 -28.06 29.53 7.30
C LYS A 148 -28.64 29.71 8.71
N PHE A 149 -27.85 29.50 9.76
CA PHE A 149 -28.21 29.86 11.14
C PHE A 149 -28.03 31.36 11.42
N SER A 150 -27.68 32.19 10.42
CA SER A 150 -27.63 33.65 10.54
C SER A 150 -28.97 34.20 10.99
#